data_AF-A0ABD7YYR8-F1
#
_entry.id   AF-A0ABD7YYR8-F1
#
_cell.length_a   1.000
_cell.length_b   1.000
_cell.length_c   1.000
_cell.angle_alpha   90.00
_cell.angle_beta   90.00
_cell.angle_gamma   90.00
#
_symmetry.space_group_name_H-M   'P 1'
#
loop_
_entity.id
_entity.type
_entity.pdbx_description
1 polymer ?
#
loop_
_entity_poly.entity_id
_entity_poly.type
_entity_poly.pdbx_seq_one_letter_code
_entity_poly.pdbx_strand_id
1 'polypeptide(L)'
;MSYRITVLPASETFYAKQGESLLNAAIENGIMLPHACKSGCCGACKAQLTEGKTTEINSQAALNSKDSTQQDILLCCQSAESDITLYLPNYQGKNNQPVQTLNARIDDIRYCANVAIVTLKLPLKKQFNFTAGQYVDIVLADNLRRSYSIAGFNTDTRQLVIHVRRHTGGVFSEQLFDGRLQQKDIIHIHGPLGSFQLSKQQKPLIMLASGTGIAPIEAMLNTLAEQQYRQAIHVYWGVAAEENLYDAALLDNLCAELVQAKWTAVLSRPESAWKGARGYVQDIALNDYPDMSNHEVYACGHPQMIASAQSLFLKQTALAETAFFADNFTPAS
;
A
#
# COMPACT_ATOMS: atom_id res chain seq x y z
N MET A 1 -3.85 31.22 -4.41
CA MET A 1 -4.98 31.08 -5.35
C MET A 1 -5.49 29.65 -5.29
N SER A 2 -6.71 29.39 -5.77
CA SER A 2 -7.25 28.03 -5.91
C SER A 2 -7.66 27.80 -7.36
N TYR A 3 -7.42 26.60 -7.87
CA TYR A 3 -7.69 26.23 -9.25
C TYR A 3 -8.68 25.08 -9.32
N ARG A 4 -9.50 25.06 -10.39
CA ARG A 4 -10.45 23.98 -10.65
C ARG A 4 -9.74 22.82 -11.35
N ILE A 5 -9.89 21.63 -10.79
CA ILE A 5 -9.35 20.39 -11.34
C ILE A 5 -10.52 19.56 -11.87
N THR A 6 -10.46 19.14 -13.12
CA THR A 6 -11.48 18.27 -13.75
C THR A 6 -10.88 16.89 -14.01
N VAL A 7 -11.58 15.82 -13.65
CA VAL A 7 -11.11 14.44 -13.82
C VAL A 7 -12.00 13.68 -14.79
N LEU A 8 -11.42 13.29 -15.92
CA LEU A 8 -12.05 12.50 -16.97
C LEU A 8 -11.68 11.01 -16.86
N PRO A 9 -12.56 10.08 -17.29
CA PRO A 9 -13.87 10.31 -17.92
C PRO A 9 -15.01 10.60 -16.92
N ALA A 10 -14.79 10.42 -15.62
CA ALA A 10 -15.81 10.57 -14.58
C ALA A 10 -16.48 11.96 -14.51
N SER A 11 -15.87 12.99 -15.12
CA SER A 11 -16.32 14.38 -15.11
C SER A 11 -16.46 14.96 -13.70
N GLU A 12 -15.67 14.45 -12.76
CA GLU A 12 -15.63 14.96 -11.39
C GLU A 12 -14.76 16.21 -11.30
N THR A 13 -15.10 17.09 -10.36
CA THR A 13 -14.36 18.32 -10.14
C THR A 13 -14.05 18.55 -8.67
N PHE A 14 -12.87 19.10 -8.41
CA PHE A 14 -12.47 19.58 -7.09
C PHE A 14 -11.60 20.83 -7.23
N TYR A 15 -11.30 21.45 -6.09
CA TYR A 15 -10.43 22.61 -6.04
C TYR A 15 -9.14 22.27 -5.30
N ALA A 16 -8.01 22.71 -5.87
CA ALA A 16 -6.69 22.59 -5.26
C ALA A 16 -6.08 23.98 -5.03
N LYS A 17 -5.43 24.19 -3.88
CA LYS A 17 -4.70 25.43 -3.63
C LYS A 17 -3.35 25.39 -4.36
N GLN A 18 -2.86 26.56 -4.76
CA GLN A 18 -1.50 26.69 -5.27
C GLN A 18 -0.49 26.23 -4.22
N GLY A 19 0.47 25.38 -4.62
CA GLY A 19 1.48 24.76 -3.76
C GLY A 19 1.03 23.46 -3.08
N GLU A 20 -0.25 23.10 -3.21
CA GLU A 20 -0.79 21.85 -2.67
C GLU A 20 -0.69 20.71 -3.70
N SER A 21 -0.42 19.49 -3.23
CA SER A 21 -0.48 18.31 -4.10
C SER A 21 -1.91 18.11 -4.62
N LEU A 22 -2.03 17.88 -5.94
CA LEU A 22 -3.30 17.51 -6.58
C LEU A 22 -3.98 16.30 -5.92
N LEU A 23 -3.19 15.32 -5.48
CA LEU A 23 -3.70 14.14 -4.80
C LEU A 23 -4.30 14.47 -3.42
N ASN A 24 -3.59 15.27 -2.62
CA ASN A 24 -4.09 15.65 -1.29
C ASN A 24 -5.37 16.49 -1.42
N ALA A 25 -5.39 17.45 -2.34
CA ALA A 25 -6.57 18.25 -2.63
C ALA A 25 -7.77 17.36 -3.03
N ALA A 26 -7.56 16.32 -3.85
CA ALA A 26 -8.61 15.38 -4.20
C ALA A 26 -9.15 14.64 -2.95
N ILE A 27 -8.26 14.08 -2.13
CA ILE A 27 -8.62 13.35 -0.90
C ILE A 27 -9.40 14.25 0.07
N GLU A 28 -8.96 15.50 0.27
CA GLU A 28 -9.63 16.47 1.14
C GLU A 28 -11.04 16.84 0.65
N ASN A 29 -11.26 16.85 -0.67
CA ASN A 29 -12.57 17.05 -1.28
C ASN A 29 -13.40 15.76 -1.38
N GLY A 30 -12.94 14.65 -0.78
CA GLY A 30 -13.62 13.36 -0.81
C GLY A 30 -13.59 12.67 -2.18
N ILE A 31 -12.65 13.05 -3.04
CA ILE A 31 -12.39 12.43 -4.34
C ILE A 31 -11.23 11.46 -4.20
N MET A 32 -11.54 10.17 -4.32
CA MET A 32 -10.57 9.10 -4.15
C MET A 32 -9.94 8.73 -5.49
N LEU A 33 -8.95 9.51 -5.90
CA LEU A 33 -8.12 9.19 -7.06
C LEU A 33 -7.15 8.04 -6.75
N PRO A 34 -6.74 7.24 -7.76
CA PRO A 34 -5.77 6.16 -7.57
C PRO A 34 -4.48 6.66 -6.90
N HIS A 35 -4.04 5.99 -5.83
CA HIS A 35 -2.78 6.30 -5.14
C HIS A 35 -2.35 5.18 -4.17
N ALA A 36 -1.05 5.15 -3.86
CA ALA A 36 -0.51 4.27 -2.82
C ALA A 36 0.47 5.05 -1.92
N CYS A 37 1.67 5.39 -2.43
CA CYS A 37 2.76 5.93 -1.60
C CYS A 37 2.71 7.42 -1.21
N LYS A 38 1.95 8.25 -1.94
CA LYS A 38 1.97 9.73 -1.85
C LYS A 38 3.36 10.40 -1.95
N SER A 39 4.38 9.71 -2.48
CA SER A 39 5.78 10.17 -2.48
C SER A 39 6.48 10.17 -3.85
N GLY A 40 5.75 9.89 -4.92
CA GLY A 40 6.30 9.84 -6.28
C GLY A 40 7.02 8.54 -6.66
N CYS A 41 7.13 7.57 -5.75
CA CYS A 41 7.94 6.36 -5.95
C CYS A 41 7.19 5.14 -6.51
N CYS A 42 5.85 5.09 -6.42
CA CYS A 42 5.07 3.90 -6.83
C CYS A 42 4.40 4.00 -8.21
N GLY A 43 4.22 5.21 -8.74
CA GLY A 43 3.49 5.43 -10.01
C GLY A 43 1.97 5.24 -9.94
N ALA A 44 1.40 4.79 -8.80
CA ALA A 44 -0.03 4.48 -8.69
C ALA A 44 -0.96 5.68 -8.94
N CYS A 45 -0.49 6.91 -8.68
CA CYS A 45 -1.25 8.13 -8.97
C CYS A 45 -0.89 8.78 -10.31
N LYS A 46 -0.46 7.97 -11.29
CA LYS A 46 -0.17 8.44 -12.65
C LYS A 46 -1.48 8.87 -13.32
N ALA A 47 -1.48 10.08 -13.85
CA ALA A 47 -2.59 10.65 -14.62
C ALA A 47 -2.03 11.39 -15.83
N GLN A 48 -2.84 11.54 -16.87
CA GLN A 48 -2.49 12.35 -18.04
C GLN A 48 -2.99 13.77 -17.84
N LEU A 49 -2.10 14.76 -17.91
CA LEU A 49 -2.49 16.16 -17.99
C LEU A 49 -2.93 16.47 -19.42
N THR A 50 -4.23 16.69 -19.63
CA THR A 50 -4.78 16.96 -20.97
C THR A 50 -4.95 18.45 -21.24
N GLU A 51 -5.17 19.27 -20.21
CA GLU A 51 -5.32 20.71 -20.32
C GLU A 51 -4.76 21.43 -19.09
N GLY A 52 -4.27 22.65 -19.28
CA GLY A 52 -3.77 23.52 -18.21
C GLY A 52 -2.29 23.32 -17.90
N LYS A 53 -1.85 23.83 -16.73
CA LYS A 53 -0.45 23.81 -16.29
C LYS A 53 -0.31 23.36 -14.84
N THR A 54 0.73 22.57 -14.60
CA THR A 54 1.15 22.15 -13.27
C THR A 54 2.63 22.44 -13.06
N THR A 55 3.04 22.43 -11.79
CA THR A 55 4.42 22.60 -11.37
C THR A 55 4.83 21.45 -10.46
N GLU A 56 6.05 20.95 -10.67
CA GLU A 56 6.60 19.87 -9.87
C GLU A 56 6.97 20.40 -8.48
N ILE A 57 6.35 19.84 -7.45
CA ILE A 57 6.63 20.16 -6.05
C ILE A 57 7.46 19.07 -5.36
N ASN A 58 7.51 17.86 -5.93
CA ASN A 58 8.32 16.73 -5.47
C ASN A 58 8.81 15.88 -6.65
N SER A 59 9.90 15.13 -6.46
CA SER A 59 10.45 14.25 -7.51
C SER A 59 9.46 13.19 -7.98
N GLN A 60 9.34 13.02 -9.30
CA GLN A 60 8.48 12.02 -9.95
C GLN A 60 9.23 10.72 -10.30
N ALA A 61 9.89 10.11 -9.31
CA ALA A 61 10.81 8.98 -9.51
C ALA A 61 10.22 7.78 -10.28
N ALA A 62 8.91 7.53 -10.18
CA ALA A 62 8.25 6.43 -10.87
C ALA A 62 7.91 6.71 -12.35
N LEU A 63 8.06 7.95 -12.83
CA LEU A 63 7.89 8.26 -14.25
C LEU A 63 9.24 8.13 -14.96
N ASN A 64 9.33 7.20 -15.91
CA ASN A 64 10.49 7.13 -16.80
C ASN A 64 10.45 8.33 -17.75
N SER A 65 11.50 9.15 -17.72
CA SER A 65 11.63 10.41 -18.47
C SER A 65 11.74 10.26 -20.01
N LYS A 66 11.23 9.18 -20.61
CA LYS A 66 11.50 8.80 -22.01
C LYS A 66 10.28 8.78 -22.95
N ASP A 67 9.06 8.96 -22.46
CA ASP A 67 7.87 9.09 -23.33
C ASP A 67 7.38 10.54 -23.35
N SER A 68 7.79 11.29 -24.37
CA SER A 68 7.60 12.74 -24.48
C SER A 68 6.32 13.17 -25.23
N THR A 69 5.33 12.29 -25.39
CA THR A 69 4.17 12.54 -26.25
C THR A 69 2.85 12.67 -25.50
N GLN A 70 2.80 12.31 -24.21
CA GLN A 70 1.68 12.56 -23.29
C GLN A 70 2.26 13.09 -21.97
N GLN A 71 1.75 14.19 -21.43
CA GLN A 71 2.21 14.74 -20.15
C GLN A 71 1.67 13.88 -19.00
N ASP A 72 2.20 12.67 -18.87
CA ASP A 72 2.01 11.83 -17.71
C ASP A 72 2.61 12.55 -16.49
N ILE A 73 1.81 12.65 -15.44
CA ILE A 73 2.19 13.28 -14.17
C ILE A 73 1.79 12.41 -12.99
N LEU A 74 2.51 12.53 -11.88
CA LEU A 74 2.13 11.95 -10.59
C LEU A 74 1.40 13.00 -9.76
N LEU A 75 0.13 12.75 -9.45
CA LEU A 75 -0.72 13.69 -8.71
C LEU A 75 -0.17 14.04 -7.31
N CYS A 76 0.58 13.12 -6.68
CA CYS A 76 1.25 13.38 -5.40
C CYS A 76 2.46 14.33 -5.49
N CYS A 77 2.96 14.59 -6.70
CA CYS A 77 4.19 15.35 -6.94
C CYS A 77 3.96 16.68 -7.65
N GLN A 78 2.72 17.02 -7.98
CA GLN A 78 2.37 18.18 -8.78
C GLN A 78 1.38 19.08 -8.05
N SER A 79 1.53 20.39 -8.25
CA SER A 79 0.57 21.43 -7.88
C SER A 79 0.02 22.09 -9.14
N ALA A 80 -1.23 22.54 -9.11
CA ALA A 80 -1.82 23.29 -10.22
C ALA A 80 -1.28 24.74 -10.28
N GLU A 81 -1.11 25.28 -11.50
CA GLU A 81 -0.83 26.70 -11.77
C GLU A 81 -1.95 27.39 -12.55
N SER A 82 -2.89 26.62 -13.09
CA SER A 82 -4.13 27.07 -13.74
C SER A 82 -5.24 26.08 -13.42
N ASP A 83 -6.45 26.35 -13.89
CA ASP A 83 -7.45 25.29 -14.02
C ASP A 83 -6.88 24.20 -14.96
N ILE A 84 -7.08 22.94 -14.60
CA ILE A 84 -6.52 21.80 -15.34
C ILE A 84 -7.57 20.71 -15.57
N THR A 85 -7.31 19.89 -16.59
CA THR A 85 -8.05 18.66 -16.87
C THR A 85 -7.09 17.47 -16.83
N LEU A 86 -7.46 16.46 -16.05
CA LEU A 86 -6.75 15.21 -15.85
C LEU A 86 -7.53 14.07 -16.50
N TYR A 87 -6.83 13.17 -17.19
CA TYR A 87 -7.40 11.95 -17.73
C TYR A 87 -6.87 10.72 -16.97
N LEU A 88 -7.81 9.96 -16.41
CA LEU A 88 -7.59 8.71 -15.70
C LEU A 88 -8.54 7.65 -16.30
N PRO A 89 -8.10 6.85 -17.29
CA PRO A 89 -9.00 6.01 -18.10
C PRO A 89 -9.82 5.00 -17.29
N ASN A 90 -9.28 4.53 -16.16
CA ASN A 90 -9.91 3.55 -15.29
C ASN A 90 -10.69 4.17 -14.12
N TYR A 91 -10.75 5.51 -14.02
CA TYR A 91 -11.48 6.20 -12.95
C TYR A 91 -12.93 6.45 -13.36
N GLN A 92 -13.87 5.79 -12.66
CA GLN A 92 -15.31 5.87 -12.95
C GLN A 92 -16.10 6.77 -11.98
N GLY A 93 -15.42 7.60 -11.18
CA GLY A 93 -16.04 8.50 -10.21
C GLY A 93 -16.41 7.82 -8.89
N LYS A 94 -17.20 8.51 -8.06
CA LYS A 94 -17.68 8.11 -6.72
C LYS A 94 -18.37 6.74 -6.67
N ASN A 95 -17.60 5.68 -6.72
CA ASN A 95 -17.94 4.35 -6.24
C ASN A 95 -16.76 3.73 -5.47
N ASN A 96 -16.16 4.55 -4.60
CA ASN A 96 -15.23 4.11 -3.58
C ASN A 96 -15.88 4.31 -2.20
N GLN A 97 -15.74 3.33 -1.33
CA GLN A 97 -16.36 3.30 0.00
C GLN A 97 -16.07 4.59 0.77
N PRO A 98 -17.06 5.15 1.50
CA PRO A 98 -16.92 6.47 2.09
C PRO A 98 -15.79 6.51 3.11
N VAL A 99 -14.78 7.34 2.82
CA VAL A 99 -13.74 7.67 3.77
C VAL A 99 -14.39 8.33 4.98
N GLN A 100 -14.05 7.85 6.17
CA GLN A 100 -14.63 8.33 7.42
C GLN A 100 -13.59 8.30 8.53
N THR A 101 -13.81 9.17 9.52
CA THR A 101 -13.05 9.15 10.77
C THR A 101 -13.83 8.39 11.83
N LEU A 102 -13.21 7.40 12.45
CA LEU A 102 -13.80 6.54 13.48
C LEU A 102 -12.95 6.54 14.75
N ASN A 103 -13.62 6.46 15.90
CA ASN A 103 -12.97 6.22 17.18
C ASN A 103 -12.79 4.71 17.32
N ALA A 104 -11.57 4.22 17.21
CA ALA A 104 -11.23 2.80 17.38
C ALA A 104 -10.64 2.57 18.77
N ARG A 105 -11.08 1.51 19.44
CA ARG A 105 -10.49 1.11 20.73
C ARG A 105 -9.37 0.10 20.47
N ILE A 106 -8.21 0.28 21.09
CA ILE A 106 -7.17 -0.75 21.10
C ILE A 106 -7.70 -1.96 21.87
N ASP A 107 -7.88 -3.07 21.17
CA ASP A 107 -8.44 -4.30 21.72
C ASP A 107 -7.36 -5.29 22.13
N ASP A 108 -6.27 -5.36 21.39
CA ASP A 108 -5.09 -6.16 21.73
C ASP A 108 -3.83 -5.56 21.12
N ILE A 109 -2.68 -5.81 21.76
CA ILE A 109 -1.36 -5.48 21.22
C ILE A 109 -0.45 -6.69 21.45
N ARG A 110 -0.02 -7.33 20.35
CA ARG A 110 0.98 -8.41 20.37
C ARG A 110 2.33 -7.85 19.89
N TYR A 111 3.33 -7.86 20.77
CA TYR A 111 4.68 -7.44 20.42
C TYR A 111 5.51 -8.60 19.89
N CYS A 112 6.08 -8.43 18.70
CA CYS A 112 6.96 -9.37 18.04
C CYS A 112 8.25 -8.65 17.65
N ALA A 113 9.31 -8.82 18.46
CA ALA A 113 10.57 -8.09 18.32
C ALA A 113 10.34 -6.56 18.24
N ASN A 114 10.57 -5.95 17.07
CA ASN A 114 10.39 -4.52 16.83
C ASN A 114 9.09 -4.18 16.07
N VAL A 115 8.12 -5.10 16.01
CA VAL A 115 6.81 -4.90 15.42
C VAL A 115 5.73 -5.13 16.48
N ALA A 116 4.70 -4.28 16.50
CA ALA A 116 3.50 -4.48 17.28
C ALA A 116 2.35 -4.78 16.31
N ILE A 117 1.70 -5.93 16.49
CA ILE A 117 0.44 -6.26 15.82
C ILE A 117 -0.67 -5.70 16.70
N VAL A 118 -1.38 -4.70 16.19
CA VAL A 118 -2.40 -3.96 16.94
C VAL A 118 -3.77 -4.32 16.40
N THR A 119 -4.62 -4.84 17.28
CA THR A 119 -6.03 -5.11 16.97
C THR A 119 -6.88 -3.94 17.44
N LEU A 120 -7.63 -3.34 16.53
CA LEU A 120 -8.47 -2.16 16.73
C LEU A 120 -9.94 -2.55 16.62
N LYS A 121 -10.70 -2.39 17.71
CA LYS A 121 -12.14 -2.62 17.69
C LYS A 121 -12.88 -1.37 17.22
N LEU A 122 -13.62 -1.50 16.12
CA LEU A 122 -14.38 -0.41 15.50
C LEU A 122 -15.79 -0.27 16.10
N PRO A 123 -16.42 0.92 16.04
CA PRO A 123 -17.77 1.14 16.56
C PRO A 123 -18.85 0.37 15.78
N LEU A 124 -19.75 -0.32 16.50
CA LEU A 124 -20.82 -1.15 15.91
C LEU A 124 -21.74 -0.37 14.95
N LYS A 125 -22.07 0.88 15.27
CA LYS A 125 -23.06 1.69 14.54
C LYS A 125 -22.57 2.24 13.20
N LYS A 126 -21.30 2.09 12.87
CA LYS A 126 -20.69 2.64 11.65
C LYS A 126 -20.26 1.51 10.75
N GLN A 127 -20.76 1.44 9.52
CA GLN A 127 -20.26 0.48 8.53
C GLN A 127 -18.85 0.87 8.14
N PHE A 128 -17.91 -0.06 8.17
CA PHE A 128 -16.55 0.15 7.67
C PHE A 128 -16.29 -0.94 6.65
N ASN A 129 -16.28 -0.53 5.39
CA ASN A 129 -15.93 -1.40 4.28
C ASN A 129 -14.57 -0.93 3.79
N PHE A 130 -13.73 -1.87 3.34
CA PHE A 130 -12.46 -1.60 2.66
C PHE A 130 -12.22 -2.67 1.59
N THR A 131 -11.25 -2.45 0.71
CA THR A 131 -10.70 -3.45 -0.20
C THR A 131 -9.33 -3.91 0.31
N ALA A 132 -9.05 -5.21 0.27
CA ALA A 132 -7.75 -5.76 0.68
C ALA A 132 -6.57 -5.04 -0.02
N GLY A 133 -5.58 -4.65 0.77
CA GLY A 133 -4.45 -3.82 0.37
C GLY A 133 -4.61 -2.33 0.66
N GLN A 134 -5.81 -1.87 1.01
CA GLN A 134 -6.03 -0.51 1.53
C GLN A 134 -5.43 -0.31 2.93
N TYR A 135 -5.29 0.96 3.32
CA TYR A 135 -4.74 1.37 4.61
C TYR A 135 -5.68 2.33 5.34
N VAL A 136 -5.37 2.59 6.62
CA VAL A 136 -5.97 3.66 7.42
C VAL A 136 -4.89 4.60 7.91
N ASP A 137 -5.23 5.88 8.06
CA ASP A 137 -4.41 6.82 8.81
C ASP A 137 -4.78 6.76 10.29
N ILE A 138 -3.79 6.63 11.17
CA ILE A 138 -3.95 6.99 12.58
C ILE A 138 -3.82 8.51 12.68
N VAL A 139 -4.85 9.16 13.24
CA VAL A 139 -4.90 10.60 13.43
C VAL A 139 -4.39 10.94 14.84
N LEU A 140 -3.30 11.69 14.88
CA LEU A 140 -2.58 12.10 16.09
C LEU A 140 -2.88 13.58 16.40
N ALA A 141 -2.21 14.12 17.43
CA ALA A 141 -2.25 15.54 17.75
C ALA A 141 -1.87 16.41 16.54
N ASP A 142 -2.40 17.63 16.48
CA ASP A 142 -2.21 18.59 15.40
C ASP A 142 -2.59 18.06 14.01
N ASN A 143 -3.51 17.09 13.95
CA ASN A 143 -3.95 16.40 12.74
C ASN A 143 -2.79 15.71 11.98
N LEU A 144 -1.68 15.41 12.66
CA LEU A 144 -0.62 14.58 12.13
C LEU A 144 -1.17 13.18 11.83
N ARG A 145 -0.79 12.61 10.68
CA ARG A 145 -1.27 11.30 10.25
C ARG A 145 -0.14 10.31 10.06
N ARG A 146 -0.38 9.05 10.40
CA ARG A 146 0.53 7.94 10.11
C ARG A 146 -0.27 6.81 9.47
N SER A 147 0.12 6.44 8.26
CA SER A 147 -0.58 5.43 7.46
C SER A 147 -0.15 4.02 7.84
N TYR A 148 -1.11 3.12 8.01
CA TYR A 148 -0.88 1.70 8.27
C TYR A 148 -1.83 0.86 7.44
N SER A 149 -1.27 -0.03 6.61
CA SER A 149 -2.04 -0.99 5.83
C SER A 149 -2.88 -1.88 6.74
N ILE A 150 -4.09 -2.17 6.28
CA ILE A 150 -4.99 -3.10 6.96
C ILE A 150 -4.45 -4.51 6.70
N ALA A 151 -4.07 -5.22 7.77
CA ALA A 151 -3.60 -6.61 7.70
C ALA A 151 -4.75 -7.63 7.69
N GLY A 152 -5.88 -7.25 8.28
CA GLY A 152 -7.07 -8.08 8.32
C GLY A 152 -8.24 -7.37 8.96
N PHE A 153 -9.44 -7.92 8.76
CA PHE A 153 -10.66 -7.42 9.38
C PHE A 153 -11.62 -8.56 9.68
N ASN A 154 -11.96 -8.74 10.95
CA ASN A 154 -13.02 -9.64 11.36
C ASN A 154 -14.35 -8.87 11.41
N THR A 155 -15.26 -9.19 10.50
CA THR A 155 -16.55 -8.52 10.37
C THR A 155 -17.45 -8.75 11.59
N ASP A 156 -17.43 -9.96 12.18
CA ASP A 156 -18.27 -10.34 13.32
C ASP A 156 -17.86 -9.61 14.60
N THR A 157 -16.56 -9.57 14.88
CA THR A 157 -16.01 -8.93 16.08
C THR A 157 -15.71 -7.45 15.88
N ARG A 158 -15.77 -6.96 14.62
CA ARG A 158 -15.44 -5.60 14.19
C ARG A 158 -13.99 -5.22 14.51
N GLN A 159 -13.08 -6.19 14.43
CA GLN A 159 -11.66 -6.03 14.73
C GLN A 159 -10.86 -5.81 13.45
N LEU A 160 -10.19 -4.67 13.34
CA LEU A 160 -9.25 -4.31 12.28
C LEU A 160 -7.82 -4.50 12.78
N VAL A 161 -6.95 -5.15 12.02
CA VAL A 161 -5.57 -5.43 12.41
C VAL A 161 -4.60 -4.57 11.60
N ILE A 162 -3.60 -3.99 12.26
CA ILE A 162 -2.47 -3.27 11.62
C ILE A 162 -1.13 -3.71 12.20
N HIS A 163 -0.07 -3.66 11.38
CA HIS A 163 1.28 -4.00 11.80
C HIS A 163 2.14 -2.73 11.93
N VAL A 164 2.59 -2.44 13.14
CA VAL A 164 3.31 -1.21 13.47
C VAL A 164 4.76 -1.52 13.79
N ARG A 165 5.67 -1.18 12.86
CA ARG A 165 7.10 -1.23 13.13
C ARG A 165 7.50 -0.09 14.06
N ARG A 166 8.36 -0.39 15.04
CA ARG A 166 8.99 0.63 15.89
C ARG A 166 9.95 1.49 15.04
N HIS A 167 9.69 2.79 15.02
CA HIS A 167 10.60 3.80 14.51
C HIS A 167 11.09 4.66 15.66
N THR A 168 12.41 4.71 15.86
CA THR A 168 13.04 5.58 16.87
C THR A 168 12.64 7.03 16.62
N GLY A 169 12.08 7.69 17.65
CA GLY A 169 11.55 9.05 17.54
C GLY A 169 10.20 9.17 16.81
N GLY A 170 9.59 8.04 16.45
CA GLY A 170 8.29 8.01 15.77
C GLY A 170 7.14 8.41 16.70
N VAL A 171 6.31 9.36 16.25
CA VAL A 171 5.25 9.97 17.07
C VAL A 171 4.20 8.96 17.55
N PHE A 172 3.81 8.00 16.70
CA PHE A 172 2.86 6.95 17.09
C PHE A 172 3.55 5.67 17.57
N SER A 173 4.52 5.15 16.80
CA SER A 173 5.13 3.87 17.13
C SER A 173 5.80 3.89 18.49
N GLU A 174 6.52 4.94 18.90
CA GLU A 174 7.14 4.96 20.23
C GLU A 174 6.11 4.89 21.35
N GLN A 175 4.93 5.53 21.20
CA GLN A 175 3.87 5.47 22.21
C GLN A 175 3.38 4.04 22.48
N LEU A 176 3.36 3.18 21.46
CA LEU A 176 3.02 1.76 21.64
C LEU A 176 4.13 1.00 22.38
N PHE A 177 5.40 1.29 22.08
CA PHE A 177 6.53 0.53 22.64
C PHE A 177 7.04 1.06 23.99
N ASP A 178 6.70 2.29 24.38
CA ASP A 178 7.00 2.87 25.69
C ASP A 178 5.82 2.82 26.69
N GLY A 179 4.67 2.30 26.26
CA GLY A 179 3.50 2.05 27.11
C GLY A 179 2.57 3.25 27.29
N ARG A 180 2.79 4.38 26.58
CA ARG A 180 1.85 5.50 26.58
C ARG A 180 0.52 5.17 25.90
N LEU A 181 0.53 4.22 24.97
CA LEU A 181 -0.68 3.61 24.40
C LEU A 181 -0.76 2.15 24.83
N GLN A 182 -1.93 1.74 25.32
CA GLN A 182 -2.20 0.41 25.84
C GLN A 182 -3.60 -0.07 25.46
N GLN A 183 -3.89 -1.32 25.80
CA GLN A 183 -5.22 -1.90 25.63
C GLN A 183 -6.28 -1.00 26.29
N LYS A 184 -7.43 -0.88 25.64
CA LYS A 184 -8.59 -0.03 25.99
C LYS A 184 -8.47 1.45 25.64
N ASP A 185 -7.30 1.95 25.28
CA ASP A 185 -7.18 3.32 24.79
C ASP A 185 -7.97 3.51 23.49
N ILE A 186 -8.41 4.74 23.26
CA ILE A 186 -9.16 5.13 22.07
C ILE A 186 -8.24 5.95 21.17
N ILE A 187 -8.12 5.54 19.91
CA ILE A 187 -7.42 6.25 18.86
C ILE A 187 -8.38 6.62 17.73
N HIS A 188 -8.02 7.64 16.96
CA HIS A 188 -8.80 8.03 15.78
C HIS A 188 -8.17 7.40 14.54
N ILE A 189 -8.99 6.72 13.74
CA ILE A 189 -8.60 6.21 12.43
C ILE A 189 -9.35 6.96 11.34
N HIS A 190 -8.70 7.19 10.21
CA HIS A 190 -9.30 7.81 9.03
C HIS A 190 -9.06 6.92 7.80
N GLY A 191 -10.15 6.45 7.19
CA GLY A 191 -10.06 5.56 6.02
C GLY A 191 -11.39 4.91 5.63
N PRO A 192 -11.35 3.90 4.73
CA PRO A 192 -10.13 3.34 4.11
C PRO A 192 -9.51 4.28 3.07
N LEU A 193 -8.21 4.09 2.80
CA LEU A 193 -7.43 4.87 1.83
C LEU A 193 -6.58 3.94 0.95
N GLY A 194 -6.09 4.48 -0.17
CA GLY A 194 -5.22 3.77 -1.10
C GLY A 194 -5.97 2.97 -2.18
N SER A 195 -5.23 2.60 -3.20
CA SER A 195 -5.68 1.83 -4.37
C SER A 195 -4.78 0.63 -4.68
N PHE A 196 -3.92 0.23 -3.75
CA PHE A 196 -3.18 -1.02 -3.84
C PHE A 196 -4.16 -2.17 -3.56
N GLN A 197 -4.69 -2.77 -4.61
CA GLN A 197 -5.77 -3.75 -4.52
C GLN A 197 -5.60 -4.80 -5.60
N LEU A 198 -6.14 -5.99 -5.35
CA LEU A 198 -6.16 -7.08 -6.32
C LEU A 198 -6.92 -6.67 -7.59
N SER A 199 -6.32 -6.96 -8.74
CA SER A 199 -6.97 -6.88 -10.03
C SER A 199 -8.06 -7.96 -10.14
N LYS A 200 -9.01 -7.77 -11.06
CA LYS A 200 -10.06 -8.77 -11.35
C LYS A 200 -9.56 -9.91 -12.25
N GLN A 201 -8.31 -9.86 -12.70
CA GLN A 201 -7.75 -10.88 -13.59
C GLN A 201 -7.45 -12.17 -12.81
N GLN A 202 -7.62 -13.31 -13.50
CA GLN A 202 -7.29 -14.62 -12.98
C GLN A 202 -5.92 -15.02 -13.53
N LYS A 203 -4.84 -14.52 -12.92
CA LYS A 203 -3.44 -14.76 -13.32
C LYS A 203 -2.63 -15.28 -12.13
N PRO A 204 -1.54 -16.04 -12.37
CA PRO A 204 -0.59 -16.35 -11.33
C PRO A 204 -0.02 -15.07 -10.69
N LEU A 205 0.12 -15.08 -9.36
CA LEU A 205 0.51 -13.91 -8.56
C LEU A 205 1.91 -14.10 -7.95
N ILE A 206 2.77 -13.10 -8.12
CA ILE A 206 4.04 -12.97 -7.41
C ILE A 206 3.90 -11.81 -6.43
N MET A 207 3.98 -12.10 -5.14
CA MET A 207 3.78 -11.08 -4.09
C MET A 207 5.10 -10.84 -3.36
N LEU A 208 5.57 -9.60 -3.34
CA LEU A 208 6.81 -9.20 -2.66
C LEU A 208 6.47 -8.35 -1.44
N ALA A 209 6.94 -8.76 -0.27
CA ALA A 209 6.83 -8.00 0.96
C ALA A 209 8.22 -7.71 1.53
N SER A 210 8.40 -6.53 2.13
CA SER A 210 9.56 -6.26 2.98
C SER A 210 9.17 -5.68 4.34
N GLY A 211 9.67 -6.27 5.42
CA GLY A 211 9.30 -5.88 6.79
C GLY A 211 7.78 -5.95 7.03
N THR A 212 7.19 -4.85 7.50
CA THR A 212 5.74 -4.74 7.71
C THR A 212 4.91 -4.61 6.44
N GLY A 213 5.54 -4.55 5.25
CA GLY A 213 4.84 -4.64 3.97
C GLY A 213 4.11 -5.98 3.73
N ILE A 214 4.26 -6.94 4.64
CA ILE A 214 3.48 -8.18 4.63
C ILE A 214 2.00 -7.96 5.01
N ALA A 215 1.68 -6.92 5.80
CA ALA A 215 0.32 -6.64 6.26
C ALA A 215 -0.71 -6.59 5.11
N PRO A 216 -0.56 -5.74 4.07
CA PRO A 216 -1.54 -5.73 2.99
C PRO A 216 -1.55 -7.04 2.18
N ILE A 217 -0.44 -7.79 2.16
CA ILE A 217 -0.36 -9.09 1.48
C ILE A 217 -1.18 -10.15 2.24
N GLU A 218 -1.13 -10.19 3.57
CA GLU A 218 -1.98 -11.07 4.38
C GLU A 218 -3.46 -10.79 4.15
N ALA A 219 -3.86 -9.51 4.11
CA ALA A 219 -5.24 -9.14 3.79
C ALA A 219 -5.65 -9.63 2.39
N MET A 220 -4.76 -9.49 1.40
CA MET A 220 -5.00 -10.00 0.05
C MET A 220 -5.12 -11.53 0.02
N LEU A 221 -4.25 -12.26 0.71
CA LEU A 221 -4.30 -13.72 0.79
C LEU A 221 -5.61 -14.20 1.42
N ASN A 222 -6.06 -13.56 2.52
CA ASN A 222 -7.34 -13.88 3.15
C ASN A 222 -8.51 -13.68 2.17
N THR A 223 -8.54 -12.56 1.45
CA THR A 223 -9.56 -12.32 0.41
C THR A 223 -9.49 -13.34 -0.73
N LEU A 224 -8.29 -13.74 -1.16
CA LEU A 224 -8.13 -14.76 -2.19
C LEU A 224 -8.60 -16.14 -1.72
N ALA A 225 -8.40 -16.48 -0.45
CA ALA A 225 -8.89 -17.72 0.16
C ALA A 225 -10.43 -17.74 0.22
N GLU A 226 -11.05 -16.65 0.69
CA GLU A 226 -12.51 -16.47 0.68
C GLU A 226 -13.11 -16.58 -0.73
N GLN A 227 -12.40 -16.06 -1.74
CA GLN A 227 -12.79 -16.12 -3.16
C GLN A 227 -12.47 -17.47 -3.83
N GLN A 228 -11.86 -18.41 -3.11
CA GLN A 228 -11.41 -19.70 -3.63
C GLN A 228 -10.53 -19.56 -4.88
N TYR A 229 -9.58 -18.61 -4.84
CA TYR A 229 -8.68 -18.33 -5.95
C TYR A 229 -7.88 -19.58 -6.36
N ARG A 230 -7.79 -19.83 -7.68
CA ARG A 230 -7.24 -21.10 -8.21
C ARG A 230 -5.90 -20.97 -8.91
N GLN A 231 -5.47 -19.76 -9.26
CA GLN A 231 -4.16 -19.58 -9.90
C GLN A 231 -3.05 -19.65 -8.85
N ALA A 232 -1.84 -19.96 -9.30
CA ALA A 232 -0.68 -20.07 -8.44
C ALA A 232 -0.34 -18.74 -7.75
N ILE A 233 0.05 -18.79 -6.48
CA ILE A 233 0.47 -17.63 -5.69
C ILE A 233 1.83 -17.97 -5.07
N HIS A 234 2.81 -17.09 -5.25
CA HIS A 234 4.09 -17.18 -4.55
C HIS A 234 4.41 -15.87 -3.83
N VAL A 235 4.47 -15.94 -2.50
CA VAL A 235 4.82 -14.81 -1.64
C VAL A 235 6.30 -14.86 -1.27
N TYR A 236 7.02 -13.76 -1.43
CA TYR A 236 8.38 -13.58 -0.94
C TYR A 236 8.37 -12.56 0.18
N TRP A 237 8.75 -12.97 1.40
CA TRP A 237 8.82 -12.07 2.54
C TRP A 237 10.25 -11.78 2.95
N GLY A 238 10.69 -10.55 2.66
CA GLY A 238 12.02 -10.05 2.91
C GLY A 238 12.16 -9.38 4.26
N VAL A 239 12.99 -9.92 5.14
CA VAL A 239 13.32 -9.31 6.42
C VAL A 239 14.83 -9.34 6.69
N ALA A 240 15.28 -8.71 7.78
CA ALA A 240 16.71 -8.67 8.10
C ALA A 240 17.20 -10.00 8.66
N ALA A 241 16.54 -10.51 9.70
CA ALA A 241 16.88 -11.74 10.40
C ALA A 241 15.62 -12.58 10.67
N GLU A 242 15.80 -13.84 11.06
CA GLU A 242 14.71 -14.82 11.26
C GLU A 242 13.69 -14.35 12.31
N GLU A 243 14.15 -13.71 13.39
CA GLU A 243 13.32 -13.09 14.43
C GLU A 243 12.34 -12.03 13.90
N ASN A 244 12.57 -11.50 12.69
CA ASN A 244 11.69 -10.51 12.07
C ASN A 244 10.57 -11.14 11.23
N LEU A 245 10.51 -12.47 11.09
CA LEU A 245 9.41 -13.22 10.45
C LEU A 245 8.25 -13.41 11.44
N TYR A 246 7.72 -12.30 11.95
CA TYR A 246 6.88 -12.27 13.14
C TYR A 246 5.47 -12.89 13.00
N ASP A 247 5.04 -13.18 11.76
CA ASP A 247 3.72 -13.76 11.46
C ASP A 247 3.79 -14.93 10.46
N ALA A 248 4.93 -15.62 10.42
CA ALA A 248 5.14 -16.76 9.52
C ALA A 248 4.05 -17.83 9.64
N ALA A 249 3.58 -18.12 10.86
CA ALA A 249 2.52 -19.10 11.09
C ALA A 249 1.16 -18.68 10.49
N LEU A 250 0.85 -17.38 10.43
CA LEU A 250 -0.34 -16.88 9.75
C LEU A 250 -0.22 -17.10 8.24
N LEU A 251 0.94 -16.82 7.66
CA LEU A 251 1.20 -17.10 6.23
C LEU A 251 1.11 -18.58 5.89
N ASP A 252 1.64 -19.47 6.75
CA ASP A 252 1.50 -20.92 6.59
C ASP A 252 0.02 -21.31 6.49
N ASN A 253 -0.83 -20.80 7.40
CA ASN A 253 -2.26 -21.08 7.41
C ASN A 253 -2.96 -20.52 6.17
N LEU A 254 -2.72 -19.26 5.83
CA LEU A 254 -3.33 -18.60 4.66
C LEU A 254 -2.95 -19.30 3.34
N CYS A 255 -1.69 -19.70 3.19
CA CYS A 255 -1.25 -20.46 2.02
C CYS A 255 -1.87 -21.87 1.98
N ALA A 256 -2.09 -22.51 3.12
CA ALA A 256 -2.70 -23.84 3.19
C ALA A 256 -4.19 -23.86 2.78
N GLU A 257 -4.90 -22.73 2.91
CA GLU A 257 -6.29 -22.57 2.47
C GLU A 257 -6.43 -22.39 0.94
N LEU A 258 -5.33 -22.11 0.25
CA LEU A 258 -5.29 -21.85 -1.19
C LEU A 258 -4.78 -23.07 -1.97
N VAL A 259 -5.37 -23.33 -3.14
CA VAL A 259 -5.08 -24.55 -3.93
C VAL A 259 -3.61 -24.64 -4.36
N GLN A 260 -3.00 -23.50 -4.69
CA GLN A 260 -1.63 -23.43 -5.23
C GLN A 260 -0.88 -22.21 -4.66
N ALA A 261 -0.82 -22.08 -3.35
CA ALA A 261 -0.05 -21.01 -2.70
C ALA A 261 1.17 -21.56 -1.95
N LYS A 262 2.25 -20.78 -1.98
CA LYS A 262 3.42 -20.99 -1.15
C LYS A 262 4.06 -19.65 -0.79
N TRP A 263 4.90 -19.65 0.24
CA TRP A 263 5.71 -18.48 0.58
C TRP A 263 7.17 -18.86 0.85
N THR A 264 8.07 -17.91 0.61
CA THR A 264 9.51 -18.04 0.80
C THR A 264 10.01 -16.89 1.68
N ALA A 265 10.61 -17.23 2.83
CA ALA A 265 11.36 -16.30 3.65
C ALA A 265 12.69 -15.93 2.98
N VAL A 266 12.98 -14.63 2.88
CA VAL A 266 14.25 -14.12 2.33
C VAL A 266 14.93 -13.23 3.36
N LEU A 267 16.12 -13.63 3.82
CA LEU A 267 16.86 -12.88 4.83
C LEU A 267 18.03 -12.11 4.21
N SER A 268 18.11 -10.81 4.48
CA SER A 268 19.24 -9.98 4.01
C SER A 268 20.45 -10.02 4.94
N ARG A 269 20.26 -10.33 6.23
CA ARG A 269 21.31 -10.52 7.24
C ARG A 269 21.08 -11.80 8.06
N PRO A 270 21.03 -12.97 7.39
CA PRO A 270 20.83 -14.25 8.06
C PRO A 270 22.02 -14.64 8.93
N GLU A 271 21.75 -15.36 10.01
CA GLU A 271 22.80 -16.10 10.72
C GLU A 271 23.40 -17.21 9.85
N SER A 272 24.55 -17.73 10.25
CA SER A 272 25.23 -18.81 9.53
C SER A 272 24.39 -20.09 9.45
N ALA A 273 23.55 -20.35 10.46
CA ALA A 273 22.67 -21.51 10.53
C ALA A 273 21.52 -21.49 9.51
N TRP A 274 21.08 -20.30 9.07
CA TRP A 274 19.94 -20.14 8.15
C TRP A 274 20.15 -20.91 6.85
N LYS A 275 19.21 -21.80 6.50
CA LYS A 275 19.27 -22.61 5.28
C LYS A 275 18.36 -22.12 4.16
N GLY A 276 17.47 -21.16 4.45
CA GLY A 276 16.57 -20.59 3.46
C GLY A 276 17.23 -19.57 2.54
N ALA A 277 16.41 -18.85 1.77
CA ALA A 277 16.89 -17.87 0.81
C ALA A 277 17.62 -16.69 1.47
N ARG A 278 18.69 -16.24 0.83
CA ARG A 278 19.58 -15.17 1.31
C ARG A 278 19.62 -14.04 0.29
N GLY A 279 19.57 -12.79 0.74
CA GLY A 279 19.61 -11.61 -0.13
C GLY A 279 18.30 -10.82 -0.10
N TYR A 280 17.79 -10.44 -1.26
CA TYR A 280 16.60 -9.62 -1.41
C TYR A 280 15.51 -10.30 -2.24
N VAL A 281 14.25 -10.04 -1.90
CA VAL A 281 13.08 -10.73 -2.46
C VAL A 281 13.00 -10.64 -3.99
N GLN A 282 13.34 -9.48 -4.56
CA GLN A 282 13.28 -9.28 -6.00
C GLN A 282 14.32 -10.12 -6.77
N ASP A 283 15.47 -10.40 -6.16
CA ASP A 283 16.52 -11.20 -6.80
C ASP A 283 16.15 -12.68 -6.80
N ILE A 284 15.58 -13.16 -5.68
CA ILE A 284 15.07 -14.53 -5.57
C ILE A 284 13.89 -14.74 -6.53
N ALA A 285 12.94 -13.81 -6.56
CA ALA A 285 11.78 -13.88 -7.46
C ALA A 285 12.20 -13.85 -8.94
N LEU A 286 13.19 -13.03 -9.31
CA LEU A 286 13.73 -12.99 -10.68
C LEU A 286 14.35 -14.35 -11.08
N ASN A 287 15.09 -14.98 -10.17
CA ASN A 287 15.71 -16.27 -10.42
C ASN A 287 14.68 -17.39 -10.56
N ASP A 288 13.65 -17.40 -9.72
CA ASP A 288 12.60 -18.41 -9.74
C ASP A 288 11.64 -18.24 -10.94
N TYR A 289 11.45 -17.00 -11.41
CA TYR A 289 10.55 -16.66 -12.51
C TYR A 289 11.24 -15.76 -13.55
N PRO A 290 12.05 -16.34 -14.46
CA PRO A 290 12.70 -15.59 -15.53
C PRO A 290 11.71 -15.08 -16.59
N ASP A 291 10.47 -15.60 -16.63
CA ASP A 291 9.37 -15.11 -17.47
C ASP A 291 8.13 -14.84 -16.60
N MET A 292 7.73 -13.56 -16.58
CA MET A 292 6.57 -13.04 -15.86
C MET A 292 5.49 -12.49 -16.80
N SER A 293 5.54 -12.79 -18.11
CA SER A 293 4.59 -12.29 -19.13
C SER A 293 3.12 -12.55 -18.81
N ASN A 294 2.82 -13.67 -18.12
CA ASN A 294 1.48 -14.04 -17.69
C ASN A 294 1.19 -13.79 -16.19
N HIS A 295 2.10 -13.14 -15.47
CA HIS A 295 1.96 -12.90 -14.03
C HIS A 295 1.43 -11.50 -13.73
N GLU A 296 0.88 -11.34 -12.52
CA GLU A 296 0.78 -10.03 -11.87
C GLU A 296 1.70 -10.01 -10.65
N VAL A 297 2.34 -8.85 -10.43
CA VAL A 297 3.25 -8.62 -9.32
C VAL A 297 2.63 -7.62 -8.35
N TYR A 298 2.58 -7.97 -7.07
CA TYR A 298 2.12 -7.10 -5.99
C TYR A 298 3.27 -6.88 -5.00
N ALA A 299 3.82 -5.66 -4.93
CA ALA A 299 5.00 -5.37 -4.13
C ALA A 299 4.71 -4.32 -3.03
N CYS A 300 4.96 -4.65 -1.77
CA CYS A 300 4.74 -3.73 -0.65
C CYS A 300 5.93 -3.66 0.32
N GLY A 301 6.23 -2.45 0.79
CA GLY A 301 7.21 -2.20 1.85
C GLY A 301 8.25 -1.14 1.46
N HIS A 302 9.53 -1.44 1.67
CA HIS A 302 10.61 -0.46 1.55
C HIS A 302 10.74 0.08 0.11
N PRO A 303 10.84 1.41 -0.10
CA PRO A 303 10.88 2.01 -1.44
C PRO A 303 11.97 1.46 -2.35
N GLN A 304 13.15 1.16 -1.80
CA GLN A 304 14.25 0.60 -2.56
C GLN A 304 13.95 -0.82 -3.09
N MET A 305 13.23 -1.65 -2.31
CA MET A 305 12.84 -3.00 -2.76
C MET A 305 11.90 -2.89 -3.95
N ILE A 306 10.89 -2.01 -3.86
CA ILE A 306 9.90 -1.82 -4.91
C ILE A 306 10.53 -1.25 -6.19
N ALA A 307 11.34 -0.20 -6.07
CA ALA A 307 12.02 0.40 -7.21
C ALA A 307 12.97 -0.62 -7.90
N SER A 308 13.68 -1.42 -7.11
CA SER A 308 14.55 -2.47 -7.64
C SER A 308 13.73 -3.56 -8.34
N ALA A 309 12.67 -4.07 -7.71
CA ALA A 309 11.79 -5.09 -8.29
C ALA A 309 11.19 -4.63 -9.61
N GLN A 310 10.60 -3.43 -9.63
CA GLN A 310 9.99 -2.86 -10.83
C GLN A 310 11.02 -2.73 -11.97
N SER A 311 12.19 -2.16 -11.69
CA SER A 311 13.23 -2.03 -12.72
C SER A 311 13.73 -3.39 -13.21
N LEU A 312 13.90 -4.39 -12.34
CA LEU A 312 14.40 -5.71 -12.74
C LEU A 312 13.36 -6.42 -13.60
N PHE A 313 12.12 -6.50 -13.14
CA PHE A 313 11.09 -7.31 -13.78
C PHE A 313 10.67 -6.74 -15.14
N LEU A 314 10.48 -5.42 -15.25
CA LEU A 314 10.15 -4.79 -16.53
C LEU A 314 11.26 -4.94 -17.58
N LYS A 315 12.52 -5.00 -17.16
CA LYS A 315 13.66 -5.13 -18.08
C LYS A 315 13.98 -6.57 -18.46
N GLN A 316 13.71 -7.53 -17.57
CA GLN A 316 14.28 -8.89 -17.69
C GLN A 316 13.26 -10.02 -17.79
N THR A 317 11.97 -9.79 -17.50
CA THR A 317 10.99 -10.89 -17.35
C THR A 317 9.77 -10.78 -18.26
N ALA A 318 9.75 -9.85 -19.22
CA ALA A 318 8.58 -9.57 -20.06
C ALA A 318 7.28 -9.24 -19.29
N LEU A 319 7.39 -8.85 -18.01
CA LEU A 319 6.27 -8.35 -17.22
C LEU A 319 5.69 -7.08 -17.86
N ALA A 320 4.38 -7.06 -18.10
CA ALA A 320 3.70 -5.87 -18.58
C ALA A 320 3.75 -4.75 -17.51
N GLU A 321 3.97 -3.49 -17.92
CA GLU A 321 4.00 -2.35 -16.99
C GLU A 321 2.71 -2.24 -16.16
N THR A 322 1.58 -2.58 -16.78
CA THR A 322 0.26 -2.57 -16.14
C THR A 322 0.00 -3.75 -15.19
N ALA A 323 0.93 -4.70 -15.11
CA ALA A 323 0.85 -5.88 -14.23
C ALA A 323 1.76 -5.78 -13.00
N PHE A 324 2.37 -4.61 -12.75
CA PHE A 324 3.14 -4.34 -11.53
C PHE A 324 2.40 -3.35 -10.63
N PHE A 325 1.88 -3.84 -9.51
CA PHE A 325 1.17 -3.07 -8.49
C PHE A 325 2.07 -2.89 -7.28
N ALA A 326 2.11 -1.68 -6.70
CA ALA A 326 2.96 -1.45 -5.54
C ALA A 326 2.43 -0.43 -4.53
N ASP A 327 2.82 -0.64 -3.27
CA ASP A 327 2.62 0.31 -2.17
C ASP A 327 3.92 0.52 -1.38
N ASN A 328 4.42 1.76 -1.38
CA ASN A 328 5.69 2.10 -0.72
C ASN A 328 5.43 2.64 0.69
N PHE A 329 6.14 2.08 1.67
CA PHE A 329 6.18 2.60 3.02
C PHE A 329 7.29 3.63 3.15
N THR A 330 6.95 4.88 2.89
CA THR A 330 7.84 6.02 3.12
C THR A 330 7.73 6.47 4.57
N PRO A 331 8.85 6.80 5.24
CA PRO A 331 8.79 7.49 6.52
C PRO A 331 8.02 8.79 6.34
N ALA A 332 6.92 8.93 7.08
CA ALA A 332 6.22 10.21 7.15
C ALA A 332 7.10 11.20 7.92
N SER A 333 7.39 12.35 7.31
CA SER A 333 8.15 13.45 7.90
C SER A 333 7.48 14.04 9.15
#